data_AF-A0A316TX66-F1
#
_entry.id   AF-A0A316TX66-F1
#
_cell.length_a   1.000
_cell.length_b   1.000
_cell.length_c   1.000
_cell.angle_alpha   90.00
_cell.angle_beta   90.00
_cell.angle_gamma   90.00
#
_symmetry.space_group_name_H-M   'P 1'
#
loop_
_entity.id
_entity.type
_entity.pdbx_description
1 polymer ?
#
loop_
_entity_poly.entity_id
_entity_poly.type
_entity_poly.pdbx_seq_one_letter_code
_entity_poly.pdbx_strand_id
1 'polypeptide(L)' 'MSDTYKNYLQDLSFLIKERALKANEDLKKASDEEEAFTAGYLAAFHHVIEIMKNQAVSFNIDENEIMLDDFDPDKDLMC' A
#
# COMPACT_ATOMS: atom_id res chain seq x y z
N MET A 1 26.00 -4.17 11.94
CA MET A 1 24.70 -4.15 12.65
C MET A 1 23.71 -4.84 11.74
N SER A 2 22.78 -5.62 12.29
CA SER A 2 21.80 -6.37 11.49
C SER A 2 20.91 -5.42 10.70
N ASP A 3 20.61 -5.71 9.43
CA ASP A 3 19.66 -4.98 8.58
C ASP A 3 18.19 -5.19 9.00
N THR A 4 17.94 -5.54 10.28
CA THR A 4 16.62 -5.92 10.80
C THR A 4 15.55 -4.88 10.51
N TYR A 5 15.83 -3.58 10.71
CA TYR A 5 14.85 -2.53 10.46
C TYR A 5 14.58 -2.30 8.98
N LYS A 6 15.60 -2.46 8.13
CA LYS A 6 15.44 -2.40 6.67
C LYS A 6 14.60 -3.57 6.17
N ASN A 7 14.93 -4.78 6.60
CA ASN A 7 14.18 -5.99 6.24
C ASN A 7 12.74 -5.92 6.76
N TYR A 8 12.53 -5.41 7.98
CA TYR A 8 11.20 -5.17 8.52
C TYR A 8 10.40 -4.18 7.67
N LEU A 9 11.00 -3.06 7.28
CA LEU A 9 10.34 -2.05 6.45
C LEU A 9 9.97 -2.60 5.07
N GLN A 10 10.88 -3.36 4.45
CA GLN A 10 10.64 -3.99 3.15
C GLN A 10 9.51 -5.02 3.22
N ASP A 11 9.54 -5.91 4.21
CA ASP A 11 8.49 -6.92 4.41
C ASP A 11 7.14 -6.26 4.71
N LEU A 12 7.12 -5.25 5.59
CA LEU A 12 5.89 -4.51 5.90
C LEU A 12 5.32 -3.81 4.67
N SER A 13 6.16 -3.18 3.86
CA SER A 13 5.73 -2.48 2.64
C SER A 13 5.15 -3.46 1.61
N PHE A 14 5.79 -4.61 1.43
CA PHE A 14 5.26 -5.71 0.61
C PHE A 14 3.89 -6.19 1.12
N LEU A 15 3.77 -6.43 2.43
CA LEU A 15 2.56 -6.89 3.08
C LEU A 15 1.40 -5.88 3.02
N ILE A 16 1.69 -4.59 3.04
CA ILE A 16 0.71 -3.51 2.85
C ILE A 16 0.26 -3.49 1.39
N LYS A 17 1.19 -3.56 0.43
CA LYS A 17 0.89 -3.62 -1.02
C LYS A 17 -0.01 -4.80 -1.36
N GLU A 18 0.31 -6.01 -0.88
CA GLU A 18 -0.54 -7.19 -1.10
C GLU A 18 -1.95 -7.01 -0.53
N ARG A 19 -2.08 -6.43 0.67
CA ARG A 19 -3.40 -6.20 1.28
C ARG A 19 -4.20 -5.14 0.54
N ALA A 20 -3.54 -4.10 0.02
CA ALA A 20 -4.18 -3.07 -0.80
C ALA A 20 -4.75 -3.67 -2.10
N LEU A 21 -3.94 -4.47 -2.80
CA LEU A 21 -4.38 -5.19 -4.00
C LEU A 21 -5.55 -6.12 -3.72
N LYS A 22 -5.47 -6.88 -2.62
CA LYS A 22 -6.58 -7.73 -2.19
C LYS A 22 -7.85 -6.93 -1.87
N ALA A 23 -7.74 -5.81 -1.16
CA ALA A 23 -8.88 -4.93 -0.88
C ALA A 23 -9.52 -4.41 -2.18
N ASN A 24 -8.72 -4.12 -3.21
CA ASN A 24 -9.21 -3.73 -4.53
C ASN A 24 -9.98 -4.87 -5.21
N GLU A 25 -9.47 -6.10 -5.14
CA GLU A 25 -10.19 -7.28 -5.65
C GLU A 25 -11.47 -7.59 -4.88
N ASP A 26 -11.45 -7.41 -3.56
CA ASP A 26 -12.60 -7.64 -2.69
C ASP A 26 -13.69 -6.59 -2.99
N LEU A 27 -13.33 -5.32 -3.24
CA LEU A 27 -14.28 -4.28 -3.64
C LEU A 27 -15.01 -4.63 -4.94
N LYS A 28 -14.28 -5.15 -5.94
CA LYS A 28 -14.86 -5.58 -7.23
C LYS A 28 -15.87 -6.71 -7.09
N LYS A 29 -15.86 -7.44 -5.97
CA LYS A 29 -16.74 -8.58 -5.67
C LYS A 29 -17.74 -8.27 -4.56
N ALA A 30 -17.67 -7.08 -3.96
CA ALA A 30 -18.49 -6.71 -2.82
C ALA A 30 -19.96 -6.65 -3.22
N SER A 31 -20.84 -7.08 -2.30
CA SER A 31 -22.27 -6.80 -2.40
C SER A 31 -22.56 -5.33 -2.08
N ASP A 32 -23.74 -4.83 -2.46
CA ASP A 32 -24.18 -3.46 -2.16
C ASP A 32 -24.11 -3.13 -0.65
N GLU A 33 -24.31 -4.12 0.23
CA GLU A 33 -24.22 -3.95 1.69
C GLU A 33 -22.77 -3.82 2.19
N GLU A 34 -21.79 -4.38 1.46
CA GLU A 34 -20.37 -4.42 1.84
C GLU A 34 -19.53 -3.36 1.10
N GLU A 35 -20.06 -2.80 0.00
CA GLU A 35 -19.36 -1.89 -0.89
C GLU A 35 -18.77 -0.69 -0.14
N ALA A 36 -19.57 -0.03 0.71
CA ALA A 36 -19.14 1.16 1.43
C ALA A 36 -17.97 0.88 2.38
N PHE A 37 -18.00 -0.25 3.09
CA PHE A 37 -16.91 -0.64 3.99
C PHE A 37 -15.66 -0.99 3.19
N THR A 38 -15.80 -1.82 2.15
CA THR A 38 -14.67 -2.29 1.35
C THR A 38 -14.00 -1.14 0.59
N ALA A 39 -14.79 -0.18 0.10
CA ALA A 39 -14.28 1.04 -0.51
C ALA A 39 -13.50 1.90 0.48
N GLY A 40 -14.02 2.08 1.71
CA GLY A 40 -13.30 2.78 2.77
C GLY A 40 -12.00 2.08 3.17
N TYR A 41 -12.00 0.75 3.19
CA TYR A 41 -10.82 -0.06 3.52
C TYR A 41 -9.74 0.06 2.43
N LEU A 42 -10.12 0.04 1.15
CA LEU A 42 -9.22 0.30 0.03
C LEU A 42 -8.64 1.72 0.08
N ALA A 43 -9.48 2.73 0.34
CA ALA A 43 -9.04 4.12 0.48
C ALA A 43 -8.04 4.30 1.62
N ALA A 44 -8.20 3.57 2.73
CA ALA A 44 -7.24 3.59 3.83
C ALA A 44 -5.85 3.07 3.39
N PHE A 45 -5.79 2.00 2.60
CA PHE A 45 -4.53 1.49 2.08
C PHE A 45 -3.86 2.45 1.10
N HIS A 46 -4.65 3.05 0.20
CA HIS A 46 -4.16 4.10 -0.69
C HIS A 46 -3.43 5.18 0.11
N HIS A 47 -4.08 5.75 1.13
CA HIS A 47 -3.48 6.79 1.97
C HIS A 47 -2.24 6.32 2.74
N VAL A 48 -2.24 5.09 3.27
CA VAL A 48 -1.07 4.54 3.97
C VAL A 48 0.13 4.45 3.03
N ILE A 49 -0.07 3.94 1.81
CA ILE A 49 1.00 3.82 0.82
C ILE A 49 1.50 5.20 0.39
N GLU A 50 0.59 6.15 0.16
CA GLU A 50 0.95 7.53 -0.18
C GLU A 50 1.81 8.18 0.93
N ILE A 51 1.44 7.99 2.20
CA ILE A 51 2.22 8.47 3.35
C ILE A 51 3.61 7.81 3.35
N MET A 52 3.71 6.50 3.10
CA MET A 52 4.99 5.79 3.06
C MET A 52 5.91 6.33 1.96
N LYS A 53 5.39 6.52 0.74
CA LYS A 53 6.16 7.09 -0.39
C LYS A 53 6.61 8.53 -0.09
N ASN A 54 5.71 9.37 0.42
CA ASN A 54 6.03 10.75 0.79
C ASN A 54 7.09 10.84 1.90
N GLN A 55 7.05 9.93 2.88
CA GLN A 55 8.07 9.85 3.91
C GLN A 55 9.42 9.39 3.33
N ALA A 56 9.44 8.39 2.45
CA ALA A 56 10.68 7.97 1.79
C ALA A 56 11.35 9.14 1.05
N VAL A 57 10.58 9.91 0.28
CA VAL A 57 11.06 11.14 -0.38
C VAL A 57 11.62 12.14 0.66
N SER A 58 10.89 12.38 1.74
CA SER A 58 11.30 13.33 2.80
C SER A 58 12.61 12.94 3.49
N PHE A 59 12.90 11.65 3.57
CA PHE A 59 14.12 11.10 4.15
C PHE A 59 15.21 10.78 3.11
N ASN A 60 15.00 11.11 1.83
CA ASN A 60 15.88 10.75 0.70
C ASN A 60 16.15 9.23 0.62
N ILE A 61 15.12 8.42 0.90
CA ILE A 61 15.13 6.97 0.73
C ILE A 61 14.59 6.68 -0.67
N ASP A 62 15.32 5.88 -1.44
CA ASP A 62 14.87 5.42 -2.75
C ASP A 62 13.65 4.49 -2.60
N GLU A 63 12.65 4.62 -3.47
CA GLU A 63 11.44 3.78 -3.42
C GLU A 63 11.75 2.29 -3.55
N ASN A 64 12.83 1.92 -4.25
CA ASN A 64 13.31 0.54 -4.35
C ASN A 64 13.72 -0.02 -2.97
N GLU A 65 14.21 0.84 -2.07
CA GLU A 65 14.62 0.40 -0.73
C GLU A 65 13.42 0.08 0.17
N ILE A 66 12.23 0.58 -0.16
CA ILE A 66 10.96 0.30 0.52
C ILE A 66 10.03 -0.60 -0.31
N MET A 67 10.48 -1.16 -1.43
CA MET A 67 9.72 -2.10 -2.28
C MET A 67 8.38 -1.52 -2.81
N LEU A 68 8.35 -0.21 -3.09
CA LEU A 68 7.18 0.51 -3.61
C LEU A 68 7.46 1.30 -4.91
N ASP A 69 8.62 1.07 -5.55
CA ASP A 69 9.02 1.69 -6.83
C ASP A 69 8.13 1.27 -8.01
N ASP A 70 7.59 0.05 -7.94
CA ASP A 70 6.74 -0.56 -8.97
C ASP A 70 5.25 -0.30 -8.76
N PHE A 71 4.89 0.53 -7.76
CA PHE A 71 3.51 0.67 -7.32
C PHE A 71 3.09 2.15 -7.23
N ASP A 72 2.04 2.49 -7.97
CA ASP A 72 1.41 3.79 -8.01
C ASP A 72 -0.02 3.66 -7.46
N PRO A 73 -0.28 4.07 -6.20
CA PRO A 73 -1.58 3.85 -5.57
C PRO A 73 -2.75 4.51 -6.33
N ASP A 74 -2.51 5.60 -7.07
CA ASP A 74 -3.55 6.25 -7.89
C ASP A 74 -3.92 5.41 -9.12
N LYS A 75 -2.96 4.66 -9.69
CA LYS A 75 -3.20 3.84 -10.89
C LYS A 75 -3.57 2.40 -10.55
N ASP A 76 -2.96 1.84 -9.52
CA ASP A 76 -3.07 0.42 -9.19
C ASP A 76 -4.27 0.11 -8.30
N LEU A 77 -4.79 1.10 -7.55
CA LEU A 77 -5.92 0.93 -6.64
C LEU A 77 -7.22 1.61 -7.10
N MET A 78 -7.16 2.60 -7.98
CA MET A 78 -8.40 3.22 -8.49
C MET A 78 -8.96 2.39 -9.65
N CYS A 79 -10.24 2.02 -9.55
CA CYS A 79 -11.04 1.38 -10.61
C CYS A 79 -12.00 2.37 -11.25
#